data_AF-A0A2W1KEQ4-F1
#
_entry.id   AF-A0A2W1KEQ4-F1
#
_cell.length_a   1.000
_cell.length_b   1.000
_cell.length_c   1.000
_cell.angle_alpha   90.00
_cell.angle_beta   90.00
_cell.angle_gamma   90.00
#
_symmetry.space_group_name_H-M   'P 1'
#
loop_
_entity.id
_entity.type
_entity.pdbx_description
1 polymer ?
#
loop_
_entity_poly.entity_id
_entity_poly.type
_entity_poly.pdbx_seq_one_letter_code
_entity_poly.pdbx_strand_id
1 'polypeptide(L)'
;MADKVHAPNSTVSDYRVQRLARGGRLKTTLAGVAAGVVGYTLGISYVARDVFPGYQWTDDFIQKTHAYIALPYGWRLYNPLPFLRPMILNIHYPVIHQAFYDAGLPAVVLGMLTAGILGKKHKDAQKAVLDNPVHGSAHWAGKSDAIRAALLPSPPPKTVMDSLRPWLGLHPAKGLKGDSDWARWQNRQEKRKKEAAEWRKKKAEREKKRLSEIPEPSIFDRFDSPHVCYVGAFVENGVATPLQHTGAEHILVFAPTRSGKGVGLVLPTLLDGWMDSVVVHDIKGENFNLTAGYRKAMGHHILKFSPGSVSEEGCHFNPLDAVRVGTQYEVKDVMNIATMIVDPDGKGLNDHWQKTGFALLTSIILHVLYAMPDKTLRGVAAYLNDPTLESVDVAFERMMQTEHDPDEQYGWRDGNGQFTRVHPVIAQSAREMLNKAENEKSGVISTMMSFL
;
A
#
# COMPACT_ATOMS: atom_id res chain seq x y z
N MET A 1 4.58 -6.16 15.84
CA MET A 1 5.38 -7.31 15.38
C MET A 1 5.06 -7.58 13.92
N ALA A 2 5.86 -7.03 13.02
CA ALA A 2 5.83 -7.34 11.60
C ALA A 2 7.25 -7.75 11.19
N ASP A 3 7.64 -8.98 11.57
CA ASP A 3 9.03 -9.45 11.51
C ASP A 3 9.58 -9.71 10.08
N LYS A 4 8.84 -9.35 9.01
CA LYS A 4 9.31 -9.59 7.63
C LYS A 4 9.00 -8.43 6.70
N VAL A 5 10.07 -7.71 6.35
CA VAL A 5 10.12 -6.78 5.22
C VAL A 5 9.85 -7.56 3.92
N HIS A 6 9.01 -6.99 3.05
CA HIS A 6 8.59 -7.63 1.80
C HIS A 6 9.76 -7.83 0.82
N ALA A 7 10.06 -9.06 0.40
CA ALA A 7 11.16 -9.37 -0.55
C ALA A 7 10.67 -9.44 -2.01
N PRO A 8 11.52 -9.30 -3.04
CA PRO A 8 11.12 -9.34 -4.47
C PRO A 8 10.38 -10.61 -4.90
N ASN A 9 10.65 -11.72 -4.23
CA ASN A 9 10.02 -13.03 -4.40
C ASN A 9 8.89 -13.29 -3.39
N SER A 10 8.66 -12.37 -2.44
CA SER A 10 7.50 -12.43 -1.57
C SER A 10 6.27 -12.13 -2.40
N THR A 11 5.30 -13.04 -2.42
CA THR A 11 4.01 -12.75 -3.03
C THR A 11 3.36 -11.60 -2.26
N VAL A 12 3.27 -10.41 -2.88
CA VAL A 12 2.51 -9.23 -2.37
C VAL A 12 1.04 -9.57 -2.05
N SER A 13 0.57 -10.75 -2.45
CA SER A 13 -0.76 -11.25 -2.14
C SER A 13 -0.81 -12.76 -2.28
N ASP A 14 -1.32 -13.48 -1.27
CA ASP A 14 -2.10 -14.68 -1.61
C ASP A 14 -3.49 -14.21 -2.01
N TYR A 15 -3.56 -13.65 -3.23
CA TYR A 15 -4.79 -13.16 -3.85
C TYR A 15 -5.89 -14.23 -3.87
N ARG A 16 -5.54 -15.52 -3.87
CA ARG A 16 -6.51 -16.62 -3.84
C ARG A 16 -7.18 -16.73 -2.48
N VAL A 17 -6.40 -16.70 -1.40
CA VAL A 17 -6.91 -16.73 -0.02
C VAL A 17 -7.78 -15.50 0.26
N GLN A 18 -7.37 -14.31 -0.19
CA GLN A 18 -8.17 -13.09 -0.05
C GLN A 18 -9.46 -13.10 -0.89
N ARG A 19 -9.43 -13.63 -2.12
CA ARG A 19 -10.63 -13.81 -2.97
C ARG A 19 -11.62 -14.77 -2.33
N LEU A 20 -11.12 -15.83 -1.71
CA LEU A 20 -11.91 -16.75 -0.91
C LEU A 20 -12.52 -16.00 0.29
N ALA A 21 -11.79 -15.22 1.09
CA ALA A 21 -12.37 -14.50 2.24
C ALA A 21 -13.52 -13.50 1.90
N ARG A 22 -13.62 -13.02 0.64
CA ARG A 22 -14.60 -11.99 0.21
C ARG A 22 -16.01 -12.51 -0.04
N GLY A 23 -16.99 -11.92 0.66
CA GLY A 23 -18.42 -12.20 0.46
C GLY A 23 -18.79 -13.65 0.76
N GLY A 24 -17.97 -14.33 1.57
CA GLY A 24 -18.06 -15.75 1.84
C GLY A 24 -19.45 -16.16 2.31
N ARG A 25 -20.10 -15.34 3.14
CA ARG A 25 -21.47 -15.62 3.61
C ARG A 25 -22.47 -15.68 2.46
N LEU A 26 -22.57 -14.63 1.63
CA LEU A 26 -23.48 -14.59 0.49
C LEU A 26 -23.17 -15.67 -0.56
N LYS A 27 -21.88 -15.87 -0.89
CA LYS A 27 -21.46 -16.88 -1.87
C LYS A 27 -21.67 -18.31 -1.38
N THR A 28 -21.42 -18.57 -0.10
CA THR A 28 -21.68 -19.88 0.53
C THR A 28 -23.17 -20.17 0.52
N THR A 29 -24.01 -19.19 0.86
CA THR A 29 -25.46 -19.33 0.82
C THR A 29 -25.94 -19.59 -0.61
N LEU A 30 -25.52 -18.79 -1.60
CA LEU A 30 -25.90 -18.98 -3.00
C LEU A 30 -25.43 -20.32 -3.57
N ALA A 31 -24.20 -20.73 -3.26
CA ALA A 31 -23.66 -22.03 -3.69
C ALA A 31 -24.39 -23.20 -3.03
N GLY A 32 -24.74 -23.08 -1.74
CA GLY A 32 -25.56 -24.06 -1.03
C GLY A 32 -26.96 -24.19 -1.62
N VAL A 33 -27.60 -23.07 -1.96
CA VAL A 33 -28.90 -23.05 -2.64
C VAL A 33 -28.80 -23.70 -4.02
N ALA A 34 -27.80 -23.33 -4.83
CA ALA A 34 -27.61 -23.91 -6.16
C ALA A 34 -27.34 -25.42 -6.10
N ALA A 35 -26.51 -25.88 -5.16
CA ALA A 35 -26.27 -27.30 -4.91
C ALA A 35 -27.55 -28.02 -4.45
N GLY A 36 -28.38 -27.37 -3.63
CA GLY A 36 -29.69 -27.89 -3.24
C GLY A 36 -30.63 -28.07 -4.43
N VAL A 37 -30.69 -27.11 -5.37
CA VAL A 37 -31.49 -27.23 -6.60
C VAL A 37 -31.00 -28.38 -7.48
N VAL A 38 -29.69 -28.55 -7.62
CA VAL A 38 -29.11 -29.67 -8.38
C VAL A 38 -29.43 -31.00 -7.69
N GLY A 39 -29.25 -31.08 -6.37
CA GLY A 39 -29.57 -32.27 -5.58
C GLY A 39 -31.05 -32.65 -5.66
N TYR A 40 -31.94 -31.65 -5.65
CA TYR A 40 -33.37 -31.84 -5.83
C TYR A 40 -33.72 -32.36 -7.22
N THR A 41 -33.09 -31.80 -8.26
CA THR A 41 -33.30 -32.24 -9.65
C THR A 41 -32.87 -33.69 -9.85
N LEU A 42 -31.72 -34.08 -9.27
CA LEU A 42 -31.23 -35.45 -9.30
C LEU A 42 -32.12 -36.39 -8.45
N GLY A 43 -32.57 -35.93 -7.29
CA GLY A 43 -33.49 -36.66 -6.41
C GLY A 43 -34.82 -36.97 -7.10
N ILE A 44 -35.45 -35.97 -7.73
CA ILE A 44 -36.64 -36.18 -8.56
C ILE A 44 -36.33 -37.19 -9.64
N SER A 45 -35.24 -37.00 -10.37
CA SER A 45 -34.88 -37.87 -11.51
C SER A 45 -34.65 -39.33 -11.12
N TYR A 46 -34.21 -39.57 -9.88
CA TYR A 46 -34.07 -40.90 -9.30
C TYR A 46 -35.43 -41.49 -8.91
N VAL A 47 -36.22 -40.78 -8.10
CA VAL A 47 -37.52 -41.26 -7.58
C VAL A 47 -38.56 -41.40 -8.69
N ALA A 48 -38.56 -40.47 -9.65
CA ALA A 48 -39.41 -40.46 -10.84
C ALA A 48 -39.30 -41.74 -11.68
N ARG A 49 -38.15 -42.41 -11.65
CA ARG A 49 -37.92 -43.65 -12.39
C ARG A 49 -38.88 -44.75 -11.96
N ASP A 50 -39.17 -44.83 -10.67
CA ASP A 50 -39.96 -45.91 -10.08
C ASP A 50 -41.44 -45.52 -9.89
N VAL A 51 -41.70 -44.22 -9.71
CA VAL A 51 -43.04 -43.69 -9.40
C VAL A 51 -43.92 -43.50 -10.64
N PHE A 52 -43.34 -43.13 -11.78
CA PHE A 52 -44.08 -42.71 -12.97
C PHE A 52 -44.47 -43.77 -14.00
N PRO A 53 -43.77 -44.91 -14.18
CA PRO A 53 -44.09 -45.89 -15.22
C PRO A 53 -45.49 -46.53 -15.13
N GLY A 54 -46.17 -46.44 -13.98
CA GLY A 54 -47.47 -47.09 -13.72
C GLY A 54 -48.70 -46.18 -13.77
N TYR A 55 -48.56 -44.88 -14.04
CA TYR A 55 -49.65 -43.91 -13.90
C TYR A 55 -50.15 -43.38 -15.26
N GLN A 56 -51.47 -43.33 -15.46
CA GLN A 56 -52.08 -42.71 -16.63
C GLN A 56 -52.38 -41.23 -16.35
N TRP A 57 -51.86 -40.33 -17.19
CA TRP A 57 -51.94 -38.88 -16.98
C TRP A 57 -52.94 -38.24 -17.93
N THR A 58 -53.93 -37.53 -17.37
CA THR A 58 -55.02 -36.91 -18.13
C THR A 58 -54.90 -35.39 -18.26
N ASP A 59 -53.97 -34.75 -17.54
CA ASP A 59 -53.81 -33.28 -17.47
C ASP A 59 -52.53 -32.82 -18.21
N ASP A 60 -52.64 -31.78 -19.05
CA ASP A 60 -51.53 -31.14 -19.80
C ASP A 60 -50.42 -30.64 -18.87
N PHE A 61 -50.78 -30.15 -17.67
CA PHE A 61 -49.80 -29.76 -16.67
C PHE A 61 -48.93 -30.96 -16.29
N ILE A 62 -49.53 -32.13 -16.04
CA ILE A 62 -48.80 -33.31 -15.60
C ILE A 62 -47.95 -33.92 -16.72
N GLN A 63 -48.41 -33.83 -17.97
CA GLN A 63 -47.63 -34.21 -19.14
C GLN A 63 -46.34 -33.37 -19.27
N LYS A 64 -46.42 -32.06 -18.99
CA LYS A 64 -45.23 -31.19 -18.96
C LYS A 64 -44.28 -31.55 -17.80
N THR A 65 -44.80 -32.01 -16.67
CA THR A 65 -44.01 -32.54 -15.54
C THR A 65 -43.26 -33.82 -15.91
N HIS A 66 -43.76 -34.57 -16.90
CA HIS A 66 -43.12 -35.75 -17.49
C HIS A 66 -42.10 -35.45 -18.59
N ALA A 67 -41.94 -34.19 -19.01
CA ALA A 67 -40.91 -33.85 -19.98
C ALA A 67 -39.51 -34.00 -19.34
N TYR A 68 -38.69 -34.89 -19.91
CA TYR A 68 -37.33 -35.14 -19.45
C TYR A 68 -36.34 -35.10 -20.61
N ILE A 69 -35.09 -34.85 -20.27
CA ILE A 69 -33.95 -35.03 -21.19
C ILE A 69 -33.43 -36.45 -20.97
N ALA A 70 -33.44 -37.28 -22.02
CA ALA A 70 -32.88 -38.63 -21.98
C ALA A 70 -31.35 -38.58 -21.91
N LEU A 71 -30.77 -39.35 -21.00
CA LEU A 71 -29.32 -39.48 -20.80
C LEU A 71 -28.88 -40.96 -21.02
N PRO A 72 -27.59 -41.22 -21.27
CA PRO A 72 -27.07 -42.58 -21.40
C PRO A 72 -27.39 -43.47 -20.19
N TYR A 73 -27.38 -44.79 -20.39
CA TYR A 73 -27.65 -45.80 -19.35
C TYR A 73 -29.06 -45.71 -18.73
N GLY A 74 -30.04 -45.19 -19.48
CA GLY A 74 -31.45 -45.16 -19.08
C GLY A 74 -31.81 -44.06 -18.08
N TRP A 75 -30.96 -43.05 -17.91
CA TRP A 75 -31.24 -41.90 -17.04
C TRP A 75 -32.19 -40.90 -17.71
N ARG A 76 -33.02 -40.25 -16.90
CA ARG A 76 -33.98 -39.24 -17.33
C ARG A 76 -33.86 -38.03 -16.42
N LEU A 77 -33.45 -36.88 -16.97
CA LEU A 77 -33.30 -35.65 -16.21
C LEU A 77 -34.57 -34.81 -16.33
N TYR A 78 -35.29 -34.64 -15.21
CA TYR A 78 -36.56 -33.90 -15.17
C TYR A 78 -36.34 -32.43 -14.83
N ASN A 79 -37.17 -31.54 -15.38
CA ASN A 79 -37.22 -30.14 -14.95
C ASN A 79 -37.83 -30.07 -13.54
N PRO A 80 -37.20 -29.42 -12.55
CA PRO A 80 -37.74 -29.34 -11.18
C PRO A 80 -38.92 -28.36 -11.03
N LEU A 81 -39.11 -27.39 -11.94
CA LEU A 81 -40.12 -26.33 -11.80
C LEU A 81 -41.57 -26.84 -11.79
N PRO A 82 -41.98 -27.78 -12.67
CA PRO A 82 -43.30 -28.39 -12.61
C PRO A 82 -43.62 -29.08 -11.29
N PHE A 83 -42.63 -29.58 -10.54
CA PHE A 83 -42.83 -30.24 -9.25
C PHE A 83 -43.03 -29.24 -8.08
N LEU A 84 -42.60 -27.99 -8.25
CA LEU A 84 -42.76 -26.93 -7.24
C LEU A 84 -44.14 -26.26 -7.32
N ARG A 85 -44.72 -26.17 -8.52
CA ARG A 85 -45.96 -25.44 -8.76
C ARG A 85 -47.16 -25.96 -7.94
N PRO A 86 -47.41 -27.28 -7.80
CA PRO A 86 -48.51 -27.80 -7.00
C PRO A 86 -48.35 -27.52 -5.51
N MET A 87 -47.11 -27.53 -5.01
CA MET A 87 -46.81 -27.17 -3.62
C MET A 87 -47.10 -25.70 -3.34
N ILE A 88 -46.70 -24.81 -4.25
CA ILE A 88 -46.93 -23.35 -4.11
C ILE A 88 -48.41 -23.01 -4.19
N LEU A 89 -49.14 -23.66 -5.11
CA LEU A 89 -50.56 -23.41 -5.34
C LEU A 89 -51.48 -24.26 -4.43
N ASN A 90 -50.90 -25.07 -3.54
CA ASN A 90 -51.62 -26.01 -2.67
C ASN A 90 -52.60 -26.93 -3.44
N ILE A 91 -52.20 -27.38 -4.63
CA ILE A 91 -52.99 -28.27 -5.49
C ILE A 91 -52.56 -29.70 -5.21
N HIS A 92 -53.48 -30.54 -4.73
CA HIS A 92 -53.15 -31.89 -4.25
C HIS A 92 -53.01 -32.91 -5.40
N TYR A 93 -51.76 -33.30 -5.70
CA TYR A 93 -51.44 -34.41 -6.60
C TYR A 93 -50.58 -35.44 -5.85
N PRO A 94 -51.15 -36.53 -5.31
CA PRO A 94 -50.45 -37.43 -4.38
C PRO A 94 -49.11 -37.94 -4.90
N VAL A 95 -49.05 -38.31 -6.19
CA VAL A 95 -47.85 -38.84 -6.83
C VAL A 95 -46.75 -37.79 -6.97
N ILE A 96 -47.12 -36.54 -7.30
CA ILE A 96 -46.18 -35.42 -7.41
C ILE A 96 -45.69 -34.99 -6.02
N HIS A 97 -46.55 -35.07 -5.01
CA HIS A 97 -46.19 -34.76 -3.62
C HIS A 97 -45.22 -35.80 -3.06
N GLN A 98 -45.46 -37.09 -3.31
CA GLN A 98 -44.56 -38.16 -2.90
C GLN A 98 -43.17 -37.99 -3.54
N ALA A 99 -43.11 -37.76 -4.86
CA ALA A 99 -41.85 -37.53 -5.56
C ALA A 99 -41.11 -36.26 -5.05
N PHE A 100 -41.85 -35.21 -4.69
CA PHE A 100 -41.29 -34.01 -4.07
C PHE A 100 -40.66 -34.31 -2.71
N TYR A 101 -41.38 -35.00 -1.83
CA TYR A 101 -40.91 -35.31 -0.48
C TYR A 101 -39.70 -36.24 -0.48
N ASP A 102 -39.73 -37.28 -1.31
CA ASP A 102 -38.62 -38.25 -1.42
C ASP A 102 -37.37 -37.61 -2.04
N ALA A 103 -37.54 -36.66 -2.97
CA ALA A 103 -36.43 -35.88 -3.55
C ALA A 103 -35.91 -34.77 -2.63
N GLY A 104 -36.65 -34.40 -1.59
CA GLY A 104 -36.29 -33.34 -0.64
C GLY A 104 -35.06 -33.68 0.20
N LEU A 105 -34.91 -34.94 0.60
CA LEU A 105 -33.79 -35.36 1.45
C LEU A 105 -32.42 -35.24 0.75
N PRO A 106 -32.21 -35.74 -0.49
CA PRO A 106 -30.97 -35.50 -1.25
C PRO A 106 -30.65 -34.01 -1.47
N ALA A 107 -31.67 -33.18 -1.71
CA ALA A 107 -31.51 -31.75 -1.93
C ALA A 107 -30.96 -31.03 -0.68
N VAL A 108 -31.54 -31.33 0.48
CA VAL A 108 -31.12 -30.76 1.77
C VAL A 108 -29.72 -31.21 2.13
N VAL A 109 -29.41 -32.51 1.99
CA VAL A 109 -28.09 -33.07 2.30
C VAL A 109 -27.00 -32.43 1.42
N LEU A 110 -27.21 -32.34 0.11
CA LEU A 110 -26.21 -31.77 -0.80
C LEU A 110 -26.03 -30.26 -0.59
N GLY A 111 -27.12 -29.53 -0.33
CA GLY A 111 -27.08 -28.11 -0.01
C GLY A 111 -26.32 -27.82 1.30
N MET A 112 -26.61 -28.57 2.36
CA MET A 112 -25.95 -28.42 3.67
C MET A 112 -24.47 -28.80 3.63
N LEU A 113 -24.10 -29.90 2.97
CA LEU A 113 -22.70 -30.31 2.80
C LEU A 113 -21.89 -29.27 2.04
N THR A 114 -22.43 -28.76 0.93
CA THR A 114 -21.76 -27.74 0.11
C THR A 114 -21.58 -26.43 0.89
N ALA A 115 -22.62 -25.99 1.61
CA ALA A 115 -22.55 -24.82 2.47
C ALA A 115 -21.55 -25.00 3.62
N GLY A 116 -21.49 -26.18 4.24
CA GLY A 116 -20.55 -26.49 5.33
C GLY A 116 -19.08 -26.46 4.88
N ILE A 117 -18.77 -27.13 3.76
CA ILE A 117 -17.40 -27.19 3.21
C ILE A 117 -16.93 -25.79 2.79
N LEU A 118 -17.77 -25.04 2.08
CA LEU A 118 -17.45 -23.68 1.66
C LEU A 118 -17.34 -22.74 2.86
N GLY A 119 -18.25 -22.84 3.82
CA GLY A 119 -18.24 -22.04 5.05
C GLY A 119 -16.95 -22.22 5.83
N LYS A 120 -16.45 -23.46 5.98
CA LYS A 120 -15.16 -23.75 6.62
C LYS A 120 -13.99 -23.11 5.86
N LYS A 121 -13.91 -23.34 4.53
CA LYS A 121 -12.87 -22.73 3.69
C LYS A 121 -12.87 -21.21 3.74
N HIS A 122 -14.06 -20.59 3.79
CA HIS A 122 -14.20 -19.14 3.92
C HIS A 122 -13.75 -18.62 5.27
N LYS A 123 -14.07 -19.33 6.37
CA LYS A 123 -13.65 -18.98 7.73
C LYS A 123 -12.13 -19.10 7.90
N ASP A 124 -11.55 -20.18 7.40
CA ASP A 124 -10.10 -20.40 7.43
C ASP A 124 -9.36 -19.32 6.61
N ALA A 125 -9.91 -18.95 5.45
CA ALA A 125 -9.39 -17.86 4.64
C ALA A 125 -9.51 -16.48 5.33
N GLN A 126 -10.60 -16.20 6.05
CA GLN A 126 -10.75 -14.96 6.83
C GLN A 126 -9.76 -14.88 7.98
N LYS A 127 -9.56 -15.99 8.71
CA LYS A 127 -8.58 -16.07 9.79
C LYS A 127 -7.16 -15.84 9.27
N ALA A 128 -6.79 -16.47 8.16
CA ALA A 128 -5.48 -16.27 7.52
C ALA A 128 -5.24 -14.83 7.02
N VAL A 129 -6.31 -14.07 6.71
CA VAL A 129 -6.22 -12.65 6.35
C VAL A 129 -6.07 -11.77 7.58
N LEU A 130 -6.79 -12.05 8.66
CA LEU A 130 -6.73 -11.30 9.92
C LEU A 130 -5.40 -11.50 10.65
N ASP A 131 -4.84 -12.70 10.58
CA ASP A 131 -3.58 -13.05 11.24
C ASP A 131 -2.33 -12.58 10.44
N ASN A 132 -2.51 -11.78 9.38
CA ASN A 132 -1.41 -11.24 8.56
C ASN A 132 -0.88 -9.92 9.13
N PRO A 133 0.42 -9.82 9.48
CA PRO A 133 0.99 -8.66 10.19
C PRO A 133 1.16 -7.39 9.35
N VAL A 134 1.01 -7.44 8.02
CA VAL A 134 1.09 -6.25 7.16
C VAL A 134 -0.28 -5.58 7.16
N HIS A 135 -0.52 -4.56 7.99
CA HIS A 135 -1.78 -3.83 8.03
C HIS A 135 -1.66 -2.51 7.25
N GLY A 136 -2.42 -2.34 6.16
CA GLY A 136 -2.36 -1.12 5.36
C GLY A 136 -3.44 -0.94 4.27
N SER A 137 -3.80 0.31 4.02
CA SER A 137 -4.71 0.85 3.01
C SER A 137 -4.37 0.49 1.54
N ALA A 138 -3.36 -0.34 1.31
CA ALA A 138 -3.09 -1.00 0.03
C ALA A 138 -3.72 -2.40 -0.12
N HIS A 139 -4.40 -2.94 0.90
CA HIS A 139 -5.11 -4.25 0.85
C HIS A 139 -6.22 -4.34 -0.22
N TRP A 140 -6.47 -3.27 -0.96
CA TRP A 140 -7.74 -3.04 -1.64
C TRP A 140 -7.67 -3.08 -3.17
N ALA A 141 -6.48 -3.10 -3.78
CA ALA A 141 -6.39 -3.21 -5.23
C ALA A 141 -6.60 -4.65 -5.71
N GLY A 142 -7.81 -4.98 -6.14
CA GLY A 142 -8.05 -6.17 -6.96
C GLY A 142 -7.42 -6.03 -8.35
N LYS A 143 -7.36 -7.13 -9.11
CA LYS A 143 -6.95 -7.08 -10.52
C LYS A 143 -7.74 -6.03 -11.32
N SER A 144 -9.02 -5.83 -11.00
CA SER A 144 -9.87 -4.78 -11.57
C SER A 144 -9.38 -3.37 -11.23
N ASP A 145 -8.91 -3.14 -10.01
CA ASP A 145 -8.37 -1.86 -9.58
C ASP A 145 -7.02 -1.59 -10.24
N ALA A 146 -6.17 -2.61 -10.35
CA ALA A 146 -4.92 -2.53 -11.09
C ALA A 146 -5.17 -2.26 -12.58
N ILE A 147 -6.17 -2.90 -13.20
CA ILE A 147 -6.57 -2.59 -14.59
C ILE A 147 -7.12 -1.16 -14.71
N ARG A 148 -7.98 -0.71 -13.77
CA ARG A 148 -8.51 0.67 -13.75
C ARG A 148 -7.40 1.71 -13.58
N ALA A 149 -6.37 1.38 -12.83
CA ALA A 149 -5.19 2.21 -12.65
C ALA A 149 -4.15 2.06 -13.80
N ALA A 150 -4.50 1.37 -14.89
CA ALA A 150 -3.61 1.02 -16.01
C ALA A 150 -2.31 0.29 -15.62
N LEU A 151 -2.30 -0.37 -14.46
CA LEU A 151 -1.17 -1.17 -14.02
C LEU A 151 -1.12 -2.55 -14.67
N LEU A 152 -2.25 -2.99 -15.21
CA LEU A 152 -2.41 -4.25 -15.93
C LEU A 152 -3.18 -3.98 -17.22
N PRO A 153 -2.94 -4.77 -18.28
CA PRO A 153 -3.64 -4.58 -19.53
C PRO A 153 -5.09 -5.01 -19.32
N SER A 154 -6.02 -4.15 -19.73
CA SER A 154 -7.44 -4.47 -19.69
C SER A 154 -7.79 -5.48 -20.79
N PRO A 155 -8.46 -6.61 -20.48
CA PRO A 155 -9.00 -7.49 -21.50
C PRO A 155 -10.25 -6.86 -22.16
N PRO A 156 -10.56 -7.20 -23.42
CA PRO A 156 -11.81 -6.74 -24.04
C PRO A 156 -13.02 -7.23 -23.23
N PRO A 157 -14.17 -6.52 -23.28
CA PRO A 157 -15.38 -6.97 -22.59
C PRO A 157 -15.78 -8.38 -23.08
N LYS A 158 -16.19 -9.24 -22.13
CA LYS A 158 -16.71 -10.57 -22.46
C LYS A 158 -18.18 -10.46 -22.83
N THR A 159 -18.56 -10.99 -23.98
CA THR A 159 -19.99 -11.18 -24.29
C THR A 159 -20.56 -12.35 -23.49
N VAL A 160 -21.89 -12.42 -23.38
CA VAL A 160 -22.60 -13.56 -22.76
C VAL A 160 -22.19 -14.86 -23.45
N MET A 161 -22.06 -14.85 -24.77
CA MET A 161 -21.65 -16.00 -25.57
C MET A 161 -20.20 -16.43 -25.28
N ASP A 162 -19.27 -15.49 -25.06
CA ASP A 162 -17.89 -15.79 -24.68
C ASP A 162 -17.77 -16.45 -23.30
N SER A 163 -18.74 -16.21 -22.42
CA SER A 163 -18.80 -16.83 -21.10
C SER A 163 -19.37 -18.24 -21.14
N LEU A 164 -20.25 -18.54 -22.10
CA LEU A 164 -20.88 -19.86 -22.29
C LEU A 164 -20.06 -20.82 -23.15
N ARG A 165 -19.24 -20.31 -24.08
CA ARG A 165 -18.39 -21.10 -25.00
C ARG A 165 -17.61 -22.24 -24.31
N PRO A 166 -16.86 -22.03 -23.21
CA PRO A 166 -16.12 -23.10 -22.55
C PRO A 166 -17.02 -24.21 -21.98
N TRP A 167 -18.22 -23.85 -21.52
CA TRP A 167 -19.19 -24.80 -20.96
C TRP A 167 -19.88 -25.62 -22.05
N LEU A 168 -20.07 -25.02 -23.23
CA LEU A 168 -20.59 -25.68 -24.43
C LEU A 168 -19.54 -26.55 -25.17
N GLY A 169 -18.35 -26.76 -24.59
CA GLY A 169 -17.25 -27.48 -25.26
C GLY A 169 -16.65 -26.72 -26.45
N LEU A 170 -17.08 -25.48 -26.68
CA LEU A 170 -16.50 -24.56 -27.65
C LEU A 170 -15.29 -23.91 -26.96
N HIS A 171 -14.16 -24.60 -26.93
CA HIS A 171 -12.90 -23.95 -26.56
C HIS A 171 -12.69 -22.71 -27.46
N PRO A 172 -12.07 -21.63 -26.95
CA PRO A 172 -11.63 -20.57 -27.83
C PRO A 172 -10.70 -21.23 -28.84
N ALA A 173 -11.16 -21.31 -30.08
CA ALA A 173 -10.45 -22.05 -31.11
C ALA A 173 -9.02 -21.50 -31.16
N LYS A 174 -8.03 -22.38 -30.99
CA LYS A 174 -6.76 -22.22 -31.67
C LYS A 174 -7.12 -21.99 -33.14
N GLY A 175 -7.13 -20.73 -33.57
CA GLY A 175 -7.61 -20.34 -34.90
C GLY A 175 -8.98 -19.66 -34.94
N LEU A 176 -9.27 -18.71 -34.04
CA LEU A 176 -10.15 -17.60 -34.41
C LEU A 176 -9.49 -16.81 -35.56
N LYS A 177 -9.70 -17.23 -36.81
CA LYS A 177 -9.46 -16.40 -37.99
C LYS A 177 -10.57 -15.36 -38.04
N GLY A 178 -10.24 -14.13 -37.68
CA GLY A 178 -11.13 -12.98 -37.76
C GLY A 178 -10.69 -11.84 -36.84
N ASP A 179 -11.04 -10.62 -37.25
CA ASP A 179 -10.65 -9.32 -36.68
C ASP A 179 -11.25 -9.01 -35.29
N SER A 180 -11.55 -10.04 -34.49
CA SER A 180 -12.16 -9.88 -33.17
C SER A 180 -11.16 -9.28 -32.16
N ASP A 181 -11.67 -8.43 -31.26
CA ASP A 181 -10.85 -7.77 -30.23
C ASP A 181 -10.13 -8.76 -29.31
N TRP A 182 -10.72 -9.93 -29.06
CA TRP A 182 -10.12 -11.01 -28.28
C TRP A 182 -8.94 -11.68 -29.00
N ALA A 183 -9.06 -11.95 -30.31
CA ALA A 183 -7.95 -12.49 -31.09
C ALA A 183 -6.80 -11.48 -31.19
N ARG A 184 -7.12 -10.19 -31.42
CA ARG A 184 -6.12 -9.11 -31.42
C ARG A 184 -5.44 -8.96 -30.06
N TRP A 185 -6.19 -9.05 -28.96
CA TRP A 185 -5.65 -8.99 -27.61
C TRP A 185 -4.74 -10.19 -27.31
N GLN A 186 -5.14 -11.42 -27.66
CA GLN A 186 -4.32 -12.61 -27.48
C GLN A 186 -3.01 -12.53 -28.28
N ASN A 187 -3.08 -12.14 -29.56
CA ASN A 187 -1.90 -11.94 -30.40
C ASN A 187 -0.94 -10.89 -29.82
N ARG A 188 -1.47 -9.78 -29.25
CA ARG A 188 -0.66 -8.79 -28.54
C ARG A 188 0.03 -9.38 -27.31
N GLN A 189 -0.65 -10.20 -26.51
CA GLN A 189 -0.03 -10.84 -25.34
C GLN A 189 1.06 -11.84 -25.75
N GLU A 190 0.85 -12.63 -26.81
CA GLU A 190 1.86 -13.56 -27.32
C GLU A 190 3.07 -12.85 -27.92
N LYS A 191 2.84 -11.79 -28.70
CA LYS A 191 3.91 -10.95 -29.26
C LYS A 191 4.77 -10.36 -28.13
N ARG A 192 4.14 -9.79 -27.11
CA ARG A 192 4.84 -9.25 -25.94
C ARG A 192 5.66 -10.29 -25.19
N LYS A 193 5.14 -11.51 -24.99
CA LYS A 193 5.91 -12.59 -24.36
C LYS A 193 7.18 -12.93 -25.15
N LYS A 194 7.11 -12.91 -26.49
CA LYS A 194 8.28 -13.13 -27.35
C LYS A 194 9.29 -12.00 -27.23
N GLU A 195 8.83 -10.75 -27.31
CA GLU A 195 9.68 -9.55 -27.16
C GLU A 195 10.34 -9.50 -25.77
N ALA A 196 9.58 -9.78 -24.71
CA ALA A 196 10.07 -9.89 -23.34
C ALA A 196 11.16 -10.96 -23.21
N ALA A 197 10.95 -12.15 -23.80
CA ALA A 197 11.94 -13.22 -23.78
C ALA A 197 13.22 -12.84 -24.54
N GLU A 198 13.11 -12.10 -25.64
CA GLU A 198 14.24 -11.61 -26.42
C GLU A 198 15.03 -10.52 -25.66
N TRP A 199 14.32 -9.58 -25.05
CA TRP A 199 14.92 -8.55 -24.20
C TRP A 199 15.68 -9.16 -23.02
N ARG A 200 15.09 -10.15 -22.33
CA ARG A 200 15.74 -10.84 -21.19
C ARG A 200 17.04 -11.51 -21.61
N LYS A 201 17.09 -12.08 -22.82
CA LYS A 201 18.32 -12.67 -23.38
C LYS A 201 19.40 -11.60 -23.58
N LYS A 202 19.06 -10.48 -24.25
CA LYS A 202 20.00 -9.36 -24.48
C LYS A 202 20.51 -8.76 -23.17
N LYS A 203 19.64 -8.62 -22.17
CA LYS A 203 20.02 -8.11 -20.84
C LYS A 203 20.90 -9.09 -20.07
N ALA A 204 20.60 -10.38 -20.12
CA ALA A 204 21.43 -11.44 -19.53
C ALA A 204 22.86 -11.42 -20.11
N GLU A 205 22.98 -11.27 -21.45
CA GLU A 205 24.26 -11.15 -22.14
C GLU A 205 25.04 -9.91 -21.71
N ARG A 206 24.38 -8.73 -21.69
CA ARG A 206 25.00 -7.46 -21.28
C ARG A 206 25.50 -7.49 -19.84
N GLU A 207 24.71 -8.07 -18.94
CA GLU A 207 25.01 -8.13 -17.50
C GLU A 207 25.82 -9.38 -17.09
N LYS A 208 26.17 -10.25 -18.05
CA LYS A 208 26.86 -11.54 -17.83
C LYS A 208 26.21 -12.41 -16.75
N LYS A 209 24.88 -12.41 -16.71
CA LYS A 209 24.06 -13.17 -15.76
C LYS A 209 23.34 -14.32 -16.45
N ARG A 210 22.92 -15.34 -15.69
CA ARG A 210 22.07 -16.40 -16.23
C ARG A 210 20.67 -15.86 -16.50
N LEU A 211 19.99 -16.37 -17.53
CA LEU A 211 18.62 -15.95 -17.86
C LEU A 211 17.63 -16.14 -16.70
N SER A 212 17.87 -17.14 -15.84
CA SER A 212 17.11 -17.39 -14.61
C SER A 212 17.27 -16.30 -13.54
N GLU A 213 18.34 -15.51 -13.62
CA GLU A 213 18.66 -14.41 -12.70
C GLU A 213 18.10 -13.06 -13.20
N ILE A 214 17.70 -12.97 -14.47
CA ILE A 214 17.05 -11.77 -15.04
C ILE A 214 15.53 -11.89 -14.82
N PRO A 215 14.89 -10.97 -14.06
CA PRO A 215 13.45 -11.02 -13.84
C PRO A 215 12.66 -10.85 -15.16
N GLU A 216 11.39 -11.27 -15.16
CA GLU A 216 10.47 -10.92 -16.25
C GLU A 216 10.41 -9.39 -16.37
N PRO A 217 10.50 -8.83 -17.60
CA PRO A 217 10.36 -7.40 -17.79
C PRO A 217 8.99 -6.96 -17.28
N SER A 218 8.96 -5.79 -16.64
CA SER A 218 7.69 -5.24 -16.16
C SER A 218 6.82 -4.93 -17.38
N ILE A 219 5.49 -4.88 -17.18
CA ILE A 219 4.57 -4.46 -18.23
C ILE A 219 4.87 -3.03 -18.75
N PHE A 220 5.73 -2.29 -18.05
CA PHE A 220 6.12 -0.91 -18.27
C PHE A 220 7.55 -0.76 -18.79
N ASP A 221 8.14 -1.77 -19.44
CA ASP A 221 9.48 -1.65 -20.06
C ASP A 221 9.63 -0.30 -20.78
N ARG A 222 10.64 0.44 -20.30
CA ARG A 222 10.55 1.86 -19.94
C ARG A 222 10.74 2.81 -21.11
N PHE A 223 10.00 3.92 -21.07
CA PHE A 223 10.35 5.16 -21.74
C PHE A 223 11.74 5.64 -21.30
N ASP A 224 12.36 6.53 -22.08
CA ASP A 224 13.78 6.95 -22.00
C ASP A 224 14.27 7.53 -20.65
N SER A 225 13.44 7.58 -19.60
CA SER A 225 13.78 8.15 -18.29
C SER A 225 13.67 7.12 -17.15
N PRO A 226 14.68 7.04 -16.25
CA PRO A 226 14.60 6.30 -14.99
C PRO A 226 13.76 7.01 -13.90
N HIS A 227 13.24 8.19 -14.22
CA HIS A 227 12.49 9.07 -13.31
C HIS A 227 11.07 9.25 -13.83
N VAL A 228 10.19 8.31 -13.49
CA VAL A 228 8.78 8.32 -13.89
C VAL A 228 7.90 8.45 -12.66
N CYS A 229 7.06 9.48 -12.67
CA CYS A 229 5.93 9.60 -11.76
C CYS A 229 4.65 9.17 -12.47
N TYR A 230 3.93 8.21 -11.90
CA TYR A 230 2.62 7.81 -12.41
C TYR A 230 1.57 8.82 -11.96
N VAL A 231 0.88 9.44 -12.91
CA VAL A 231 -0.11 10.51 -12.65
C VAL A 231 -1.54 10.08 -12.94
N GLY A 232 -1.75 8.87 -13.47
CA GLY A 232 -3.07 8.31 -13.68
C GLY A 232 -3.10 7.32 -14.84
N ALA A 233 -4.27 7.21 -15.45
CA ALA A 233 -4.53 6.32 -16.57
C ALA A 233 -5.56 6.95 -17.50
N PHE A 234 -5.35 6.83 -18.80
CA PHE A 234 -6.36 7.12 -19.82
C PHE A 234 -6.94 5.79 -20.33
N VAL A 235 -8.26 5.73 -20.50
CA VAL A 235 -8.94 4.51 -20.97
C VAL A 235 -9.61 4.78 -22.30
N GLU A 236 -9.19 4.06 -23.34
CA GLU A 236 -9.75 4.16 -24.69
C GLU A 236 -10.05 2.77 -25.23
N ASN A 237 -11.27 2.56 -25.77
CA ASN A 237 -11.71 1.26 -26.31
C ASN A 237 -11.51 0.09 -25.34
N GLY A 238 -11.69 0.35 -24.04
CA GLY A 238 -11.48 -0.63 -22.98
C GLY A 238 -10.02 -0.97 -22.71
N VAL A 239 -9.06 -0.26 -23.29
CA VAL A 239 -7.62 -0.37 -23.03
C VAL A 239 -7.20 0.78 -22.12
N ALA A 240 -6.64 0.44 -20.96
CA ALA A 240 -6.10 1.41 -20.03
C ALA A 240 -4.61 1.63 -20.33
N THR A 241 -4.23 2.87 -20.57
CA THR A 241 -2.86 3.33 -20.83
C THR A 241 -2.41 4.22 -19.67
N PRO A 242 -1.27 3.91 -19.01
CA PRO A 242 -0.79 4.72 -17.90
C PRO A 242 -0.38 6.11 -18.38
N LEU A 243 -0.72 7.13 -17.59
CA LEU A 243 -0.23 8.49 -17.75
C LEU A 243 1.00 8.66 -16.86
N GLN A 244 2.09 9.11 -17.48
CA GLN A 244 3.40 9.23 -16.86
C GLN A 244 3.91 10.65 -17.01
N HIS A 245 4.58 11.14 -15.98
CA HIS A 245 5.31 12.40 -16.00
C HIS A 245 6.79 12.13 -15.69
N THR A 246 7.67 12.68 -16.54
CA THR A 246 9.12 12.48 -16.47
C THR A 246 9.89 13.79 -16.33
N GLY A 247 9.18 14.92 -16.22
CA GLY A 247 9.77 16.24 -16.09
C GLY A 247 10.19 16.54 -14.65
N ALA A 248 10.81 17.71 -14.48
CA ALA A 248 11.28 18.20 -13.18
C ALA A 248 10.19 18.94 -12.39
N GLU A 249 9.00 19.10 -12.99
CA GLU A 249 7.89 19.84 -12.40
C GLU A 249 7.28 19.11 -11.19
N HIS A 250 6.72 19.90 -10.28
CA HIS A 250 6.00 19.34 -9.13
C HIS A 250 4.62 18.82 -9.55
N ILE A 251 4.22 17.70 -8.96
CA ILE A 251 2.92 17.06 -9.22
C ILE A 251 2.06 17.14 -7.97
N LEU A 252 0.86 17.72 -8.11
CA LEU A 252 -0.17 17.73 -7.09
C LEU A 252 -1.27 16.73 -7.45
N VAL A 253 -1.58 15.82 -6.52
CA VAL A 253 -2.65 14.83 -6.69
C VAL A 253 -3.78 15.13 -5.73
N PHE A 254 -4.94 15.57 -6.26
CA PHE A 254 -6.17 15.71 -5.49
C PHE A 254 -7.01 14.45 -5.60
N ALA A 255 -7.05 13.64 -4.54
CA ALA A 255 -7.72 12.35 -4.57
C ALA A 255 -8.39 11.99 -3.22
N PRO A 256 -9.71 11.73 -3.19
CA PRO A 256 -10.43 11.33 -1.97
C PRO A 256 -9.87 10.06 -1.31
N THR A 257 -10.28 9.79 -0.07
CA THR A 257 -9.97 8.50 0.55
C THR A 257 -10.60 7.35 -0.27
N ARG A 258 -9.90 6.21 -0.34
CA ARG A 258 -10.30 5.02 -1.12
C ARG A 258 -10.44 5.21 -2.64
N SER A 259 -9.95 6.32 -3.19
CA SER A 259 -9.89 6.57 -4.65
C SER A 259 -8.83 5.75 -5.40
N GLY A 260 -7.95 5.06 -4.68
CA GLY A 260 -6.84 4.29 -5.27
C GLY A 260 -5.54 5.06 -5.46
N LYS A 261 -5.37 6.27 -4.89
CA LYS A 261 -4.12 7.06 -5.02
C LYS A 261 -2.84 6.29 -4.66
N GLY A 262 -2.90 5.45 -3.61
CA GLY A 262 -1.75 4.65 -3.18
C GLY A 262 -1.37 3.62 -4.22
N VAL A 263 -2.37 2.87 -4.71
CA VAL A 263 -2.15 1.75 -5.63
C VAL A 263 -1.88 2.20 -7.06
N GLY A 264 -2.49 3.29 -7.52
CA GLY A 264 -2.39 3.73 -8.91
C GLY A 264 -1.29 4.76 -9.20
N LEU A 265 -0.80 5.47 -8.19
CA LEU A 265 0.20 6.52 -8.37
C LEU A 265 1.43 6.28 -7.48
N VAL A 266 1.24 6.15 -6.17
CA VAL A 266 2.35 6.10 -5.20
C VAL A 266 3.17 4.81 -5.32
N LEU A 267 2.54 3.64 -5.17
CA LEU A 267 3.25 2.35 -5.22
C LEU A 267 3.91 2.09 -6.57
N PRO A 268 3.27 2.34 -7.72
CA PRO A 268 3.91 2.19 -9.03
C PRO A 268 5.14 3.10 -9.17
N THR A 269 5.05 4.34 -8.69
CA THR A 269 6.20 5.27 -8.69
C THR A 269 7.33 4.74 -7.79
N LEU A 270 7.05 4.28 -6.57
CA LEU A 270 8.09 3.79 -5.66
C LEU A 270 8.73 2.47 -6.07
N LEU A 271 8.00 1.62 -6.79
CA LEU A 271 8.44 0.27 -7.19
C LEU A 271 9.07 0.25 -8.58
N ASP A 272 8.50 0.93 -9.57
CA ASP A 272 8.97 0.80 -10.96
C ASP A 272 9.10 2.14 -11.72
N GLY A 273 8.57 3.23 -11.17
CA GLY A 273 8.67 4.54 -11.82
C GLY A 273 9.96 5.29 -11.48
N TRP A 274 10.26 5.42 -10.18
CA TRP A 274 11.34 6.23 -9.66
C TRP A 274 12.50 5.37 -9.16
N MET A 275 13.54 5.31 -10.00
CA MET A 275 14.69 4.43 -9.76
C MET A 275 15.79 5.03 -8.90
N ASP A 276 15.71 6.33 -8.58
CA ASP A 276 16.70 7.00 -7.73
C ASP A 276 16.20 7.13 -6.28
N SER A 277 16.95 7.87 -5.47
CA SER A 277 16.68 8.20 -4.08
C SER A 277 15.33 8.87 -3.91
N VAL A 278 14.64 8.54 -2.82
CA VAL A 278 13.32 9.08 -2.52
C VAL A 278 13.16 9.25 -1.01
N VAL A 279 12.62 10.40 -0.60
CA VAL A 279 12.17 10.65 0.77
C VAL A 279 10.64 10.56 0.75
N VAL A 280 10.08 9.68 1.58
CA VAL A 280 8.63 9.41 1.60
C VAL A 280 8.07 9.79 2.97
N HIS A 281 7.21 10.79 3.00
CA HIS A 281 6.41 11.09 4.19
C HIS A 281 5.24 10.08 4.30
N ASP A 282 5.41 9.06 5.14
CA ASP A 282 4.51 7.92 5.24
C ASP A 282 3.90 7.78 6.64
N ILE A 283 2.93 8.64 6.95
CA ILE A 283 2.23 8.68 8.25
C ILE A 283 1.64 7.30 8.64
N LYS A 284 1.30 6.46 7.67
CA LYS A 284 0.69 5.14 7.90
C LYS A 284 1.69 3.97 7.89
N GLY A 285 2.92 4.19 7.42
CA GLY A 285 3.95 3.16 7.26
C GLY A 285 3.68 2.15 6.13
N GLU A 286 2.68 2.38 5.29
CA GLU A 286 2.26 1.42 4.26
C GLU A 286 3.21 1.38 3.07
N ASN A 287 3.70 2.55 2.66
CA ASN A 287 4.65 2.65 1.56
C ASN A 287 5.96 1.97 1.97
N PHE A 288 6.42 2.18 3.20
CA PHE A 288 7.59 1.50 3.72
C PHE A 288 7.41 -0.02 3.69
N ASN A 289 6.35 -0.53 4.32
CA ASN A 289 6.10 -1.96 4.44
C ASN A 289 6.00 -2.68 3.09
N LEU A 290 5.44 -2.01 2.07
CA LEU A 290 5.20 -2.60 0.76
C LEU A 290 6.36 -2.43 -0.23
N THR A 291 7.21 -1.42 -0.05
CA THR A 291 8.21 -1.05 -1.05
C THR A 291 9.66 -1.18 -0.56
N ALA A 292 9.90 -1.15 0.75
CA ALA A 292 11.24 -1.13 1.33
C ALA A 292 12.12 -2.29 0.84
N GLY A 293 11.65 -3.54 0.92
CA GLY A 293 12.51 -4.67 0.54
C GLY A 293 12.64 -4.84 -0.97
N TYR A 294 11.67 -4.38 -1.78
CA TYR A 294 11.86 -4.25 -3.22
C TYR A 294 12.95 -3.23 -3.56
N ARG A 295 12.90 -2.04 -2.95
CA ARG A 295 13.92 -0.99 -3.12
C ARG A 295 15.29 -1.43 -2.60
N LYS A 296 15.34 -2.18 -1.49
CA LYS A 296 16.58 -2.81 -0.99
C LYS A 296 17.19 -3.76 -2.02
N ALA A 297 16.36 -4.56 -2.70
CA ALA A 297 16.83 -5.48 -3.73
C ALA A 297 17.32 -4.78 -5.01
N MET A 298 16.90 -3.54 -5.25
CA MET A 298 17.50 -2.68 -6.28
C MET A 298 18.88 -2.14 -5.87
N GLY A 299 19.33 -2.39 -4.64
CA GLY A 299 20.60 -1.90 -4.10
C GLY A 299 20.49 -0.62 -3.28
N HIS A 300 19.28 -0.12 -3.02
CA HIS A 300 19.09 1.10 -2.22
C HIS A 300 19.32 0.84 -0.73
N HIS A 301 19.92 1.82 -0.06
CA HIS A 301 19.93 1.89 1.39
C HIS A 301 18.55 2.30 1.90
N ILE A 302 18.01 1.56 2.86
CA ILE A 302 16.65 1.76 3.37
C ILE A 302 16.73 2.24 4.81
N LEU A 303 16.23 3.45 5.04
CA LEU A 303 16.13 4.08 6.35
C LEU A 303 14.66 4.31 6.70
N LYS A 304 14.30 4.02 7.96
CA LYS A 304 12.97 4.26 8.51
C LYS A 304 13.10 5.20 9.69
N PHE A 305 12.77 6.48 9.52
CA PHE A 305 12.71 7.41 10.63
C PHE A 305 11.29 7.43 11.21
N SER A 306 11.12 6.97 12.46
CA SER A 306 9.83 6.90 13.14
C SER A 306 9.98 7.30 14.62
N PRO A 307 10.12 8.61 14.91
CA PRO A 307 10.51 9.10 16.22
C PRO A 307 9.50 8.81 17.34
N GLY A 308 8.23 8.57 17.00
CA GLY A 308 7.19 8.19 17.98
C GLY A 308 7.03 6.68 18.17
N SER A 309 7.83 5.85 17.49
CA SER A 309 7.74 4.39 17.64
C SER A 309 8.49 3.92 18.88
N VAL A 310 7.87 3.03 19.65
CA VAL A 310 8.55 2.27 20.73
C VAL A 310 9.40 1.13 20.18
N SER A 311 9.36 0.88 18.87
CA SER A 311 10.14 -0.16 18.21
C SER A 311 11.55 0.33 17.89
N GLU A 312 12.56 -0.51 18.15
CA GLU A 312 13.96 -0.24 17.79
C GLU A 312 14.24 -0.37 16.28
N GLU A 313 13.24 -0.71 15.46
CA GLU A 313 13.38 -0.92 14.01
C GLU A 313 13.67 0.37 13.19
N GLY A 314 13.79 1.53 13.85
CA GLY A 314 13.99 2.83 13.21
C GLY A 314 15.44 3.31 13.20
N CYS A 315 15.78 4.19 12.27
CA CYS A 315 17.03 4.95 12.33
C CYS A 315 16.87 6.17 13.25
N HIS A 316 17.98 6.63 13.81
CA HIS A 316 18.07 7.90 14.53
C HIS A 316 18.47 9.01 13.56
N PHE A 317 17.99 10.21 13.83
CA PHE A 317 18.34 11.40 13.06
C PHE A 317 18.66 12.54 14.02
N ASN A 318 19.88 13.06 13.93
CA ASN A 318 20.29 14.27 14.62
C ASN A 318 20.46 15.38 13.59
N PRO A 319 19.59 16.42 13.56
CA PRO A 319 19.74 17.51 12.60
C PRO A 319 21.05 18.28 12.78
N LEU A 320 21.64 18.25 13.98
CA LEU A 320 22.89 18.94 14.28
C LEU A 320 24.10 18.33 13.56
N ASP A 321 24.02 17.06 13.14
CA ASP A 321 25.09 16.39 12.37
C ASP A 321 25.28 17.01 10.97
N ALA A 322 24.30 17.78 10.49
CA ALA A 322 24.39 18.47 9.20
C ALA A 322 25.19 19.79 9.28
N VAL A 323 25.54 20.26 10.48
CA VAL A 323 26.25 21.52 10.69
C VAL A 323 27.73 21.36 10.35
N ARG A 324 28.23 22.20 9.43
CA ARG A 324 29.65 22.23 9.06
C ARG A 324 30.44 23.10 10.04
N VAL A 325 30.61 22.59 11.26
CA VAL A 325 31.35 23.24 12.35
C VAL A 325 32.77 23.61 11.90
N GLY A 326 33.23 24.81 12.29
CA GLY A 326 34.56 25.32 11.96
C GLY A 326 34.67 25.88 10.54
N THR A 327 33.56 25.97 9.81
CA THR A 327 33.52 26.60 8.49
C THR A 327 32.75 27.92 8.54
N GLN A 328 32.98 28.79 7.57
CA GLN A 328 32.20 30.03 7.39
C GLN A 328 30.68 29.83 7.23
N TYR A 329 30.21 28.58 7.05
CA TYR A 329 28.80 28.25 6.89
C TYR A 329 28.12 27.83 8.19
N GLU A 330 28.86 27.56 9.27
CA GLU A 330 28.30 26.95 10.49
C GLU A 330 27.12 27.73 11.07
N VAL A 331 27.25 29.06 11.15
CA VAL A 331 26.20 29.94 11.67
C VAL A 331 24.95 29.84 10.79
N LYS A 332 25.13 29.84 9.46
CA LYS A 332 24.02 29.69 8.51
C LYS A 332 23.36 28.32 8.62
N ASP A 333 24.15 27.26 8.78
CA ASP A 333 23.63 25.89 8.92
C ASP A 333 22.79 25.76 10.19
N VAL A 334 23.28 26.29 11.32
CA VAL A 334 22.53 26.32 12.58
C VAL A 334 21.29 27.20 12.46
N MET A 335 21.37 28.37 11.84
CA MET A 335 20.21 29.23 11.59
C MET A 335 19.13 28.50 10.79
N ASN A 336 19.48 27.75 9.75
CA ASN A 336 18.50 26.97 8.98
C ASN A 336 17.79 25.94 9.86
N ILE A 337 18.53 25.24 10.75
CA ILE A 337 17.96 24.29 11.70
C ILE A 337 17.04 25.00 12.70
N ALA A 338 17.50 26.11 13.29
CA ALA A 338 16.72 26.89 14.24
C ALA A 338 15.45 27.46 13.58
N THR A 339 15.49 27.86 12.30
CA THR A 339 14.30 28.32 11.57
C THR A 339 13.27 27.19 11.43
N MET A 340 13.70 25.97 11.08
CA MET A 340 12.79 24.82 10.98
C MET A 340 12.14 24.47 12.33
N ILE A 341 12.80 24.75 13.45
CA ILE A 341 12.30 24.50 14.81
C ILE A 341 11.34 25.61 15.26
N VAL A 342 11.71 26.87 15.06
CA VAL A 342 10.98 28.04 15.59
C VAL A 342 9.81 28.45 14.67
N ASP A 343 9.91 28.21 13.37
CA ASP A 343 8.89 28.54 12.36
C ASP A 343 8.54 27.32 11.48
N PRO A 344 7.89 26.28 12.05
CA PRO A 344 7.56 25.06 11.32
C PRO A 344 6.56 25.29 10.16
N ASP A 345 5.75 26.34 10.24
CA ASP A 345 4.75 26.70 9.24
C ASP A 345 5.30 27.61 8.12
N GLY A 346 6.52 28.14 8.27
CA GLY A 346 7.12 29.08 7.33
C GLY A 346 6.38 30.42 7.22
N LYS A 347 5.72 30.86 8.30
CA LYS A 347 4.96 32.14 8.34
C LYS A 347 5.83 33.34 8.71
N GLY A 348 7.10 33.11 9.01
CA GLY A 348 8.03 34.10 9.52
C GLY A 348 7.93 34.28 11.04
N LEU A 349 8.98 34.87 11.62
CA LEU A 349 9.07 35.20 13.04
C LEU A 349 8.34 36.51 13.30
N ASN A 350 7.14 36.43 13.86
CA ASN A 350 6.21 37.56 13.93
C ASN A 350 6.32 38.35 15.24
N ASP A 351 6.76 37.72 16.33
CA ASP A 351 6.91 38.37 17.63
C ASP A 351 8.39 38.49 18.06
N HIS A 352 8.69 39.50 18.88
CA HIS A 352 9.99 39.73 19.53
C HIS A 352 10.49 38.49 20.27
N TRP A 353 9.60 37.79 20.97
CA TRP A 353 9.95 36.56 21.71
C TRP A 353 10.46 35.46 20.78
N GLN A 354 9.84 35.30 19.61
CA GLN A 354 10.26 34.31 18.62
C GLN A 354 11.60 34.69 17.98
N LYS A 355 11.80 35.98 17.65
CA LYS A 355 13.07 36.47 17.07
C LYS A 355 14.23 36.33 18.04
N THR A 356 14.02 36.70 19.29
CA THR A 356 15.03 36.61 20.34
C THR A 356 15.29 35.15 20.72
N GLY A 357 14.25 34.32 20.81
CA GLY A 357 14.37 32.89 21.03
C GLY A 357 15.12 32.18 19.91
N PHE A 358 14.91 32.55 18.65
CA PHE A 358 15.68 32.06 17.50
C PHE A 358 17.17 32.40 17.60
N ALA A 359 17.51 33.65 17.95
CA ALA A 359 18.90 34.08 18.12
C ALA A 359 19.57 33.32 19.27
N LEU A 360 18.87 33.16 20.40
CA LEU A 360 19.33 32.40 21.55
C LEU A 360 19.55 30.92 21.20
N LEU A 361 18.58 30.28 20.55
CA LEU A 361 18.67 28.88 20.15
C LEU A 361 19.87 28.64 19.21
N THR A 362 20.09 29.55 18.25
CA THR A 362 21.24 29.50 17.33
C THR A 362 22.56 29.51 18.10
N SER A 363 22.69 30.40 19.07
CA SER A 363 23.89 30.52 19.91
C SER A 363 24.14 29.30 20.78
N ILE A 364 23.09 28.75 21.41
CA ILE A 364 23.21 27.56 22.28
C ILE A 364 23.55 26.31 21.46
N ILE A 365 22.95 26.14 20.27
CA ILE A 365 23.32 25.03 19.38
C ILE A 365 24.82 25.09 19.04
N LEU A 366 25.34 26.27 18.66
CA LEU A 366 26.77 26.44 18.39
C LEU A 366 27.60 26.11 19.64
N HIS A 367 27.21 26.62 20.81
CA HIS A 367 27.91 26.33 22.06
C HIS A 367 27.96 24.82 22.36
N VAL A 368 26.84 24.13 22.20
CA VAL A 368 26.74 22.68 22.40
C VAL A 368 27.64 21.92 21.43
N LEU A 369 27.67 22.31 20.16
CA LEU A 369 28.50 21.66 19.13
C LEU A 369 30.01 21.78 19.42
N TYR A 370 30.45 22.92 19.96
CA TYR A 370 31.86 23.13 20.29
C TYR A 370 32.26 22.58 21.65
N ALA A 371 31.44 22.80 22.69
CA ALA A 371 31.87 22.67 24.08
C ALA A 371 31.25 21.49 24.83
N MET A 372 30.09 20.99 24.40
CA MET A 372 29.33 20.01 25.16
C MET A 372 29.51 18.58 24.63
N PRO A 373 29.47 17.57 25.51
CA PRO A 373 29.59 16.17 25.09
C PRO A 373 28.33 15.65 24.37
N ASP A 374 27.14 16.07 24.79
CA ASP A 374 25.87 15.68 24.16
C ASP A 374 25.49 16.66 23.04
N LYS A 375 25.97 16.37 21.81
CA LYS A 375 25.80 17.23 20.63
C LYS A 375 24.46 16.99 19.91
N THR A 376 23.38 16.94 20.68
CA THR A 376 22.01 16.69 20.18
C THR A 376 21.05 17.78 20.62
N LEU A 377 19.84 17.84 20.05
CA LEU A 377 18.79 18.75 20.52
C LEU A 377 18.41 18.51 21.99
N ARG A 378 18.56 17.28 22.49
CA ARG A 378 18.42 16.99 23.93
C ARG A 378 19.49 17.71 24.74
N GLY A 379 20.75 17.68 24.30
CA GLY A 379 21.84 18.40 24.93
C GLY A 379 21.63 19.92 24.93
N VAL A 380 21.07 20.46 23.85
CA VAL A 380 20.65 21.88 23.75
C VAL A 380 19.59 22.22 24.79
N ALA A 381 18.53 21.42 24.90
CA ALA A 381 17.48 21.62 25.90
C ALA A 381 18.01 21.45 27.34
N ALA A 382 18.93 20.52 27.55
CA ALA A 382 19.53 20.25 28.86
C ALA A 382 20.47 21.37 29.32
N TYR A 383 21.11 22.09 28.41
CA TYR A 383 22.12 23.09 28.76
C TYR A 383 21.59 24.21 29.68
N LEU A 384 20.42 24.79 29.36
CA LEU A 384 19.80 25.82 30.20
C LEU A 384 18.97 25.25 31.37
N ASN A 385 18.68 23.95 31.35
CA ASN A 385 17.91 23.27 32.40
C ASN A 385 18.80 22.38 33.29
N ASP A 386 20.10 22.61 33.30
CA ASP A 386 21.03 21.86 34.13
C ASP A 386 20.73 22.14 35.61
N PRO A 387 20.32 21.14 36.40
CA PRO A 387 19.93 21.32 37.79
C PRO A 387 21.10 21.72 38.70
N THR A 388 22.34 21.66 38.20
CA THR A 388 23.54 22.07 38.93
C THR A 388 23.84 23.57 38.79
N LEU A 389 23.12 24.28 37.90
CA LEU A 389 23.26 25.73 37.75
C LEU A 389 22.58 26.46 38.91
N GLU A 390 23.32 27.37 39.57
CA GLU A 390 22.74 28.27 40.58
C GLU A 390 21.75 29.27 39.96
N SER A 391 22.04 29.71 38.73
CA SER A 391 21.15 30.55 37.92
C SER A 391 21.45 30.35 36.44
N VAL A 392 20.53 30.77 35.56
CA VAL A 392 20.75 30.71 34.11
C VAL A 392 21.87 31.66 33.67
N ASP A 393 22.14 32.72 34.43
CA ASP A 393 23.22 33.66 34.12
C ASP A 393 24.59 32.99 34.16
N VAL A 394 24.77 32.01 35.06
CA VAL A 394 25.98 31.18 35.10
C VAL A 394 26.16 30.42 33.78
N ALA A 395 25.10 29.97 33.12
CA ALA A 395 25.20 29.33 31.81
C ALA A 395 25.69 30.32 30.74
N PHE A 396 25.15 31.54 30.70
CA PHE A 396 25.60 32.56 29.76
C PHE A 396 27.04 33.03 30.02
N GLU A 397 27.45 33.12 31.29
CA GLU A 397 28.83 33.38 31.67
C GLU A 397 29.75 32.25 31.22
N ARG A 398 29.36 30.98 31.42
CA ARG A 398 30.09 29.80 30.89
C ARG A 398 30.23 29.89 29.37
N MET A 399 29.18 30.28 28.64
CA MET A 399 29.24 30.47 27.18
C MET A 399 30.31 31.50 26.78
N MET A 400 30.49 32.58 27.54
CA MET A 400 31.50 33.60 27.26
C MET A 400 32.92 33.21 27.70
N GLN A 401 33.07 32.32 28.68
CA GLN A 401 34.37 31.90 29.22
C GLN A 401 34.93 30.66 28.52
N THR A 402 34.10 29.93 27.79
CA THR A 402 34.53 28.71 27.10
C THR A 402 35.33 29.06 25.85
N GLU A 403 36.55 28.51 25.73
CA GLU A 403 37.34 28.57 24.50
C GLU A 403 36.77 27.57 23.48
N HIS A 404 36.08 28.08 22.46
CA HIS A 404 35.55 27.27 21.34
C HIS A 404 36.61 27.01 20.27
N ASP A 405 37.67 27.82 20.24
CA ASP A 405 38.85 27.68 19.37
C ASP A 405 40.15 27.68 20.20
N PRO A 406 40.42 26.61 20.99
CA PRO A 406 41.60 26.56 21.86
C PRO A 406 42.93 26.57 21.07
N ASP A 407 42.91 26.10 19.82
CA ASP A 407 44.08 25.99 18.94
C ASP A 407 44.27 27.22 18.03
N GLU A 408 43.40 28.23 18.14
CA GLU A 408 43.44 29.47 17.35
C GLU A 408 43.36 29.29 15.83
N GLN A 409 42.75 28.20 15.37
CA GLN A 409 42.74 27.81 13.95
C GLN A 409 41.78 28.65 13.11
N TYR A 410 40.75 29.27 13.69
CA TYR A 410 39.71 29.97 12.93
C TYR A 410 39.96 31.47 12.81
N GLY A 411 40.92 32.03 13.54
CA GLY A 411 41.28 33.44 13.37
C GLY A 411 40.18 34.42 13.81
N TRP A 412 39.26 33.99 14.69
CA TRP A 412 38.10 34.80 15.06
C TRP A 412 38.50 36.11 15.72
N ARG A 413 37.65 37.13 15.51
CA ARG A 413 37.81 38.46 16.08
C ARG A 413 36.59 38.87 16.88
N ASP A 414 36.83 39.54 17.99
CA ASP A 414 35.79 40.12 18.82
C ASP A 414 35.22 41.42 18.20
N GLY A 415 34.26 42.05 18.91
CA GLY A 415 33.66 43.30 18.47
C GLY A 415 34.63 44.50 18.38
N ASN A 416 35.83 44.39 18.97
CA ASN A 416 36.88 45.40 18.89
C ASN A 416 37.95 45.05 17.83
N GLY A 417 37.76 43.95 17.10
CA GLY A 417 38.70 43.45 16.10
C GLY A 417 39.92 42.74 16.69
N GLN A 418 39.95 42.46 17.99
CA GLN A 418 41.01 41.71 18.65
C GLN A 418 40.79 40.21 18.46
N PHE A 419 41.88 39.43 18.43
CA PHE A 419 41.80 37.98 18.32
C PHE A 419 41.06 37.40 19.55
N THR A 420 40.18 36.43 19.32
CA THR A 420 39.40 35.76 20.37
C THR A 420 39.32 34.26 20.13
N ARG A 421 39.38 33.50 21.23
CA ARG A 421 39.16 32.04 21.25
C ARG A 421 37.70 31.66 21.52
N VAL A 422 36.87 32.66 21.86
CA VAL A 422 35.44 32.49 22.12
C VAL A 422 34.70 32.83 20.83
N HIS A 423 33.79 31.94 20.40
CA HIS A 423 33.07 32.14 19.16
C HIS A 423 32.26 33.47 19.20
N PRO A 424 32.47 34.40 18.25
CA PRO A 424 31.91 35.76 18.34
C PRO A 424 30.38 35.82 18.47
N VAL A 425 29.67 34.98 17.70
CA VAL A 425 28.19 34.88 17.78
C VAL A 425 27.71 34.37 19.14
N ILE A 426 28.43 33.42 19.74
CA ILE A 426 28.12 32.87 21.06
C ILE A 426 28.29 33.96 22.11
N ALA A 427 29.45 34.63 22.10
CA ALA A 427 29.76 35.71 23.04
C ALA A 427 28.76 36.87 22.94
N GLN A 428 28.41 37.28 21.72
CA GLN A 428 27.45 38.36 21.48
C GLN A 428 26.07 38.02 22.04
N SER A 429 25.55 36.83 21.71
CA SER A 429 24.22 36.40 22.16
C SER A 429 24.17 36.19 23.68
N ALA A 430 25.20 35.58 24.28
CA ALA A 430 25.28 35.41 25.73
C ALA A 430 25.30 36.77 26.47
N ARG A 431 26.10 37.73 25.96
CA ARG A 431 26.15 39.09 26.51
C ARG A 431 24.81 39.84 26.37
N GLU A 432 24.12 39.66 25.24
CA GLU A 432 22.79 40.23 25.07
C GLU A 432 21.81 39.68 26.11
N MET A 433 21.82 38.37 26.36
CA MET A 433 20.96 37.76 27.38
C MET A 433 21.30 38.26 28.79
N LEU A 434 22.57 38.37 29.16
CA LEU A 434 22.99 38.90 30.48
C LEU A 434 22.54 40.35 30.70
N ASN A 435 22.49 41.15 29.64
CA ASN A 435 22.05 42.55 29.69
C ASN A 435 20.51 42.71 29.74
N LYS A 436 19.73 41.66 29.51
CA LYS A 436 18.27 41.72 29.57
C LYS A 436 17.76 41.71 31.02
N ALA A 437 16.66 42.42 31.26
CA ALA A 437 15.94 42.34 32.52
C ALA A 437 15.44 40.90 32.77
N GLU A 438 15.36 40.48 34.05
CA GLU A 438 15.04 39.10 34.42
C GLU A 438 13.72 38.60 33.83
N ASN A 439 12.70 39.47 33.76
CA ASN A 439 11.40 39.15 33.19
C ASN A 439 11.45 38.93 31.67
N GLU A 440 12.18 39.77 30.93
CA GLU A 440 12.41 39.59 29.49
C GLU A 440 13.23 38.32 29.23
N LYS A 441 14.33 38.15 29.96
CA LYS A 441 15.20 36.97 29.88
C LYS A 441 14.41 35.68 30.07
N SER A 442 13.60 35.61 31.13
CA SER A 442 12.74 34.46 31.42
C SER A 442 11.69 34.21 30.32
N GLY A 443 11.10 35.26 29.75
CA GLY A 443 10.16 35.16 28.64
C GLY A 443 10.79 34.60 27.36
N VAL A 444 12.00 35.03 27.03
CA VAL A 444 12.77 34.52 25.89
C VAL A 444 13.11 33.05 26.07
N ILE A 445 13.64 32.67 27.24
CA ILE A 445 14.03 31.27 27.53
C ILE A 445 12.81 30.35 27.47
N SER A 446 11.70 30.75 28.10
CA SER A 446 10.45 29.99 28.08
C SER A 446 9.93 29.78 26.66
N THR A 447 9.97 30.84 25.84
CA THR A 447 9.57 30.76 24.42
C THR A 447 10.48 29.80 23.66
N MET A 448 11.79 29.94 23.80
CA MET A 448 12.78 29.08 23.15
C MET A 448 12.59 27.59 23.54
N MET A 449 12.42 27.33 24.83
CA MET A 449 12.21 25.98 25.36
C MET A 449 10.91 25.34 24.88
N SER A 450 9.87 26.13 24.59
CA SER A 450 8.62 25.58 24.05
C SER A 450 8.73 25.03 22.62
N PHE A 451 9.84 25.31 21.92
CA PHE A 451 10.12 24.75 20.59
C PHE A 451 10.90 23.43 20.63
N LEU A 452 11.51 23.06 21.76
CA LEU A 452 12.31 21.85 21.96
C LEU A 452 11.51 20.80 22.74
#